data_AF-A0A7J2HQI2-F1
#
_entry.id   AF-A0A7J2HQI2-F1
#
_cell.length_a   1.000
_cell.length_b   1.000
_cell.length_c   1.000
_cell.angle_alpha   90.00
_cell.angle_beta   90.00
_cell.angle_gamma   90.00
#
_symmetry.space_group_name_H-M   'P 1'
#
loop_
_entity.id
_entity.type
_entity.pdbx_description
1 polymer ?
#
loop_
_entity_poly.entity_id
_entity_poly.type
_entity_poly.pdbx_seq_one_letter_code
_entity_poly.pdbx_strand_id
1 'polypeptide(L)'
;VFDPMLSRTPTDIAVLKALSIVIQLRLKVESILVVNKLDLLNRNVLSVLDDAEKLLKEIEKEGHGVFKDMALSLLSICRNYIPPSRLIAVSAKTGEGINELFDVIHEVFCTCGDLT
;
A
#
# COMPACT_ATOMS: atom_id res chain seq x y z
N VAL A 1 -8.82 -2.91 0.98
CA VAL A 1 -9.05 -1.98 -0.15
C VAL A 1 -9.04 -0.57 0.40
N PHE A 2 -8.19 0.30 -0.12
CA PHE A 2 -8.03 1.67 0.36
C PHE A 2 -8.44 2.67 -0.70
N ASP A 3 -8.94 3.81 -0.23
CA ASP A 3 -9.37 4.92 -1.07
C ASP A 3 -8.28 6.00 -1.08
N PRO A 4 -7.63 6.26 -2.23
CA PRO A 4 -6.57 7.24 -2.34
C PRO A 4 -7.03 8.68 -2.10
N MET A 5 -8.34 8.95 -2.15
CA MET A 5 -8.89 10.26 -1.74
C MET A 5 -8.71 10.52 -0.23
N LEU A 6 -8.42 9.47 0.54
CA LEU A 6 -8.07 9.54 1.97
C LEU A 6 -6.56 9.73 2.20
N SER A 7 -5.72 9.68 1.16
CA SER A 7 -4.27 9.87 1.26
C SER A 7 -3.82 11.08 0.44
N ARG A 8 -4.04 12.28 0.97
CA ARG A 8 -3.71 13.55 0.30
C ARG A 8 -2.26 13.95 0.49
N THR A 9 -1.60 13.38 1.49
CA THR A 9 -0.21 13.64 1.86
C THR A 9 0.61 12.34 1.85
N PRO A 10 1.90 12.39 1.48
CA PRO A 10 2.86 11.31 1.75
C PRO A 10 2.76 10.71 3.16
N THR A 11 2.55 11.52 4.20
CA THR A 11 2.33 11.00 5.57
C THR A 11 1.09 10.09 5.66
N ASP A 12 -0.01 10.44 5.02
CA ASP A 12 -1.21 9.59 5.00
C ASP A 12 -0.92 8.21 4.40
N ILE A 13 -0.06 8.16 3.36
CA ILE A 13 0.34 6.91 2.72
C ILE A 13 1.10 6.00 3.71
N ALA A 14 2.01 6.57 4.51
CA ALA A 14 2.73 5.82 5.55
C ALA A 14 1.76 5.25 6.60
N VAL A 15 0.77 6.03 7.01
CA VAL A 15 -0.29 5.58 7.93
C VAL A 15 -1.09 4.43 7.33
N LEU A 16 -1.50 4.52 6.06
CA LEU A 16 -2.25 3.46 5.39
C LEU A 16 -1.46 2.14 5.31
N LYS A 17 -0.17 2.21 4.98
CA LYS A 17 0.71 1.03 4.98
C LYS A 17 0.82 0.42 6.37
N ALA A 18 0.97 1.23 7.42
CA ALA A 18 1.02 0.74 8.80
C ALA A 18 -0.30 0.08 9.24
N LEU A 19 -1.46 0.66 8.86
CA LEU A 19 -2.77 0.06 9.12
C LEU A 19 -2.91 -1.32 8.45
N SER A 20 -2.36 -1.51 7.26
CA SER A 20 -2.32 -2.83 6.60
C SER A 20 -1.62 -3.88 7.47
N ILE A 21 -0.47 -3.54 8.07
CA ILE A 21 0.25 -4.45 8.98
C ILE A 21 -0.60 -4.76 10.21
N VAL A 22 -1.23 -3.75 10.81
CA VAL A 22 -2.10 -3.93 11.98
C VAL A 22 -3.25 -4.89 11.64
N ILE A 23 -3.84 -4.76 10.46
CA ILE A 23 -4.90 -5.65 9.97
C ILE A 23 -4.38 -7.09 9.80
N GLN A 24 -3.22 -7.27 9.15
CA GLN A 24 -2.60 -8.60 9.00
C GLN A 24 -2.32 -9.25 10.34
N LEU A 25 -1.71 -8.51 11.27
CA LEU A 25 -1.44 -8.98 12.63
C LEU A 25 -2.72 -9.36 13.37
N ARG A 26 -3.79 -8.57 13.20
CA ARG A 26 -5.07 -8.81 13.87
C ARG A 26 -5.79 -10.04 13.31
N LEU A 27 -5.80 -10.20 11.99
CA LEU A 27 -6.55 -11.25 11.31
C LEU A 27 -5.76 -12.56 11.19
N LYS A 28 -4.43 -12.51 11.33
CA LYS A 28 -3.52 -13.65 11.14
C LYS A 28 -3.69 -14.33 9.78
N VAL A 29 -3.94 -13.52 8.75
CA VAL A 29 -4.03 -13.96 7.35
C VAL A 29 -3.18 -13.04 6.50
N GLU A 30 -2.66 -13.57 5.40
CA GLU A 30 -2.02 -12.74 4.38
C GLU A 30 -3.05 -11.76 3.80
N SER A 31 -2.61 -10.54 3.52
CA SER A 31 -3.47 -9.52 2.96
C SER A 31 -2.79 -8.83 1.79
N ILE A 32 -3.53 -8.62 0.71
CA ILE A 32 -3.08 -7.85 -0.44
C ILE A 32 -3.53 -6.40 -0.27
N LEU A 33 -2.58 -5.47 -0.39
CA LEU A 33 -2.86 -4.04 -0.36
C LEU A 33 -3.39 -3.59 -1.72
N VAL A 34 -4.68 -3.27 -1.78
CA VAL A 34 -5.35 -2.79 -3.00
C VAL A 34 -5.76 -1.33 -2.87
N VAL A 35 -5.36 -0.50 -3.83
CA VAL A 35 -5.78 0.90 -3.97
C VAL A 35 -6.90 0.96 -5.00
N ASN A 36 -8.08 1.43 -4.60
CA ASN A 36 -9.23 1.57 -5.50
C ASN A 36 -9.32 3.01 -6.05
N LYS A 37 -10.22 3.25 -7.00
CA LYS A 37 -10.45 4.57 -7.63
C LYS A 37 -9.23 5.08 -8.42
N LEU A 38 -8.54 4.17 -9.09
CA LEU A 38 -7.45 4.49 -10.01
C LEU A 38 -7.84 5.55 -11.05
N ASP A 39 -9.10 5.60 -11.46
CA ASP A 39 -9.63 6.60 -12.40
C ASP A 39 -9.56 8.05 -11.89
N LEU A 40 -9.32 8.25 -10.59
CA LEU A 40 -9.16 9.56 -9.95
C LEU A 40 -7.71 9.86 -9.53
N LEU A 41 -6.79 8.92 -9.72
CA LEU A 41 -5.41 9.04 -9.26
C LEU A 41 -4.48 9.62 -10.33
N ASN A 42 -3.56 10.48 -9.89
CA ASN A 42 -2.43 10.91 -10.73
C ASN A 42 -1.33 9.84 -10.70
N ARG A 43 -0.71 9.55 -11.85
CA ARG A 43 0.42 8.61 -12.01
C ARG A 43 1.58 8.87 -11.04
N ASN A 44 1.82 10.13 -10.69
CA ASN A 44 2.87 10.48 -9.74
C ASN A 44 2.63 9.87 -8.34
N VAL A 45 1.37 9.85 -7.88
CA VAL A 45 1.00 9.31 -6.56
C VAL A 45 1.18 7.79 -6.52
N LEU A 46 0.81 7.09 -7.60
CA LEU A 46 1.04 5.64 -7.74
C LEU A 46 2.52 5.29 -7.62
N SER A 47 3.39 6.08 -8.26
CA SER A 47 4.83 5.84 -8.21
C SER A 47 5.45 6.02 -6.81
N VAL A 48 4.82 6.84 -5.95
CA VAL A 48 5.22 7.05 -4.56
C VAL A 48 4.66 5.94 -3.66
N LEU A 49 3.45 5.47 -3.94
CA LEU A 49 2.83 4.36 -3.21
C LEU A 49 3.59 3.03 -3.36
N ASP A 50 4.17 2.79 -4.52
CA ASP A 50 4.85 1.54 -4.87
C ASP A 50 6.34 1.53 -4.45
N ASP A 51 6.94 2.71 -4.24
CA ASP A 51 8.37 2.86 -3.94
C ASP A 51 8.59 3.46 -2.54
N ALA A 52 9.02 2.61 -1.61
CA ALA A 52 9.25 3.01 -0.22
C ALA A 52 10.34 4.10 -0.06
N GLU A 53 11.33 4.12 -0.95
CA GLU A 53 12.41 5.11 -0.92
C GLU A 53 11.94 6.46 -1.45
N LYS A 54 11.09 6.46 -2.48
CA LYS A 54 10.41 7.70 -2.93
C LYS A 54 9.48 8.23 -1.86
N LEU A 55 8.69 7.36 -1.23
CA LEU A 55 7.80 7.76 -0.15
C LEU A 55 8.55 8.39 1.03
N LEU A 56 9.70 7.82 1.41
CA LEU A 56 10.58 8.40 2.42
C LEU A 56 10.99 9.83 2.04
N LYS A 57 11.49 10.03 0.83
CA LYS A 57 11.92 11.35 0.33
C LYS A 57 10.79 12.36 0.26
N GLU A 58 9.58 11.94 -0.08
CA GLU A 58 8.43 12.84 -0.12
C GLU A 58 7.97 13.25 1.29
N ILE A 59 8.00 12.35 2.27
CA ILE A 59 7.70 12.69 3.68
C ILE A 59 8.78 13.63 4.24
N GLU A 60 10.04 13.44 3.87
CA GLU A 60 11.11 14.34 4.29
C GLU A 60 10.88 15.80 3.84
N LYS A 61 10.20 16.00 2.70
CA LYS A 61 9.87 17.31 2.13
C LYS A 61 8.63 17.98 2.74
N GLU A 62 7.78 17.27 3.48
CA GLU A 62 6.53 17.83 4.06
C GLU A 62 6.76 18.87 5.18
N GLY A 63 8.01 19.17 5.53
CA GLY A 63 8.39 20.17 6.53
C GLY A 63 8.93 19.54 7.82
N HIS A 64 8.70 20.18 8.95
CA HIS A 64 9.15 19.71 10.28
C HIS A 64 7.95 19.56 11.23
N GLY A 65 7.98 18.54 12.09
CA GLY A 65 6.98 18.35 13.14
C GLY A 65 6.82 16.89 13.58
N VAL A 66 6.17 16.71 14.73
CA VAL A 66 5.99 15.39 15.39
C VAL A 66 5.28 14.38 14.48
N PHE A 67 4.33 14.82 13.66
CA PHE A 67 3.61 13.92 12.75
C PHE A 67 4.51 13.34 11.64
N LYS A 68 5.47 14.12 11.14
CA LYS A 68 6.48 13.63 10.19
C LYS A 68 7.38 12.58 10.86
N ASP A 69 7.89 12.88 12.05
CA ASP A 69 8.76 11.96 12.78
C ASP A 69 8.03 10.63 13.09
N MET A 70 6.73 10.73 13.39
CA MET A 70 5.86 9.57 13.56
C MET A 70 5.68 8.80 12.24
N ALA A 71 5.45 9.47 11.12
CA ALA A 71 5.33 8.85 9.81
C ALA A 71 6.61 8.11 9.38
N LEU A 72 7.78 8.70 9.63
CA LEU A 72 9.09 8.07 9.40
C LEU A 72 9.27 6.81 10.27
N SER A 73 8.82 6.88 11.52
CA SER A 73 8.84 5.74 12.45
C SER A 73 7.88 4.62 11.99
N LEU A 74 6.71 4.97 11.45
CA LEU A 74 5.78 3.99 10.87
C LEU A 74 6.36 3.34 9.61
N LEU A 75 7.03 4.11 8.76
CA LEU A 75 7.71 3.60 7.57
C LEU A 75 8.81 2.59 7.91
N SER A 76 9.59 2.84 8.95
CA SER A 76 10.64 1.90 9.37
C SER A 76 10.05 0.55 9.83
N ILE A 77 8.92 0.59 10.55
CA ILE A 77 8.14 -0.62 10.88
C ILE A 77 7.63 -1.28 9.60
N CYS A 78 7.07 -0.51 8.66
CA CYS A 78 6.57 -1.03 7.39
C CYS A 78 7.64 -1.79 6.61
N ARG A 79 8.88 -1.29 6.56
CA ARG A 79 9.99 -1.96 5.88
C ARG A 79 10.36 -3.32 6.47
N ASN A 80 10.09 -3.54 7.76
CA ASN A 80 10.45 -4.78 8.43
C ASN A 80 9.38 -5.87 8.29
N TYR A 81 8.12 -5.50 8.07
CA TYR A 81 6.98 -6.42 8.15
C TYR A 81 6.10 -6.46 6.91
N ILE A 82 6.14 -5.45 6.04
CA ILE A 82 5.47 -5.52 4.75
C ILE A 82 6.40 -6.30 3.82
N PRO A 83 6.01 -7.52 3.36
CA PRO A 83 6.75 -8.18 2.30
C PRO A 83 6.84 -7.25 1.09
N PRO A 84 7.76 -7.44 0.14
CA PRO A 84 7.75 -6.71 -1.13
C PRO A 84 6.50 -7.10 -1.94
N SER A 85 5.33 -6.63 -1.49
CA SER A 85 4.05 -6.82 -2.14
C SER A 85 3.92 -5.71 -3.18
N ARG A 86 3.70 -6.09 -4.44
CA ARG A 86 3.28 -5.14 -5.46
C ARG A 86 2.03 -4.43 -4.99
N LEU A 87 2.04 -3.10 -5.06
CA LEU A 87 0.83 -2.32 -4.87
C LEU A 87 -0.11 -2.58 -6.05
N ILE A 88 -1.32 -3.08 -5.78
CA ILE A 88 -2.32 -3.29 -6.84
C ILE A 88 -3.28 -2.12 -6.86
N ALA A 89 -3.30 -1.39 -7.97
CA ALA A 89 -4.21 -0.27 -8.19
C ALA A 89 -5.34 -0.67 -9.13
N VAL A 90 -6.58 -0.40 -8.74
CA VAL A 90 -7.78 -0.76 -9.50
C VAL A 90 -8.75 0.41 -9.58
N SER A 91 -9.57 0.43 -10.61
CA SER A 91 -10.82 1.19 -10.61
C SER A 91 -11.99 0.24 -10.69
N ALA A 92 -12.72 0.11 -9.58
CA ALA A 92 -13.98 -0.64 -9.58
C ALA A 92 -15.04 -0.03 -10.51
N LYS A 93 -14.87 1.23 -10.95
CA LYS A 93 -15.78 1.93 -11.86
C LYS A 93 -15.52 1.58 -13.33
N THR A 94 -14.25 1.54 -13.73
CA THR A 94 -13.87 1.29 -15.13
C THR A 94 -13.49 -0.17 -15.39
N GLY A 95 -13.22 -0.95 -14.34
CA GLY A 95 -12.70 -2.31 -14.41
C GLY A 95 -11.17 -2.37 -14.59
N GLU A 96 -10.48 -1.23 -14.67
CA GLU A 96 -9.03 -1.17 -14.79
C GLU A 96 -8.34 -1.82 -13.57
N GLY A 97 -7.27 -2.58 -13.82
CA GLY A 97 -6.47 -3.26 -12.79
C GLY A 97 -7.12 -4.50 -12.15
N ILE A 98 -8.38 -4.82 -12.46
CA ILE A 98 -9.09 -5.95 -11.86
C ILE A 98 -8.49 -7.30 -12.27
N ASN A 99 -8.04 -7.45 -13.52
CA ASN A 99 -7.38 -8.69 -13.96
C ASN A 99 -6.06 -8.92 -13.22
N GLU A 100 -5.24 -7.87 -13.07
CA GLU A 100 -3.98 -7.95 -12.30
C GLU A 100 -4.24 -8.31 -10.83
N LEU A 101 -5.32 -7.77 -10.24
CA LEU A 101 -5.75 -8.17 -8.90
C LEU A 101 -6.09 -9.67 -8.82
N PHE A 102 -6.82 -10.20 -9.81
CA PHE A 102 -7.11 -11.63 -9.85
C PHE A 102 -5.86 -12.48 -10.04
N ASP A 103 -4.91 -12.03 -10.84
CA ASP A 103 -3.63 -12.72 -11.03
C ASP A 103 -2.86 -12.82 -9.71
N VAL A 104 -2.74 -11.71 -8.95
CA VAL A 104 -2.06 -11.72 -7.64
C VAL A 104 -2.80 -12.56 -6.61
N ILE A 105 -4.14 -12.51 -6.60
CA ILE A 105 -4.93 -13.41 -5.75
C ILE A 105 -4.61 -14.86 -6.11
N HIS A 106 -4.61 -15.19 -7.40
CA HIS A 106 -4.30 -16.55 -7.86
C HIS A 106 -2.88 -16.96 -7.44
N GLU A 107 -1.87 -16.10 -7.60
CA GLU A 107 -0.49 -16.37 -7.16
C GLU A 107 -0.43 -16.70 -5.67
N VAL A 108 -1.01 -15.86 -4.81
CA VAL A 108 -1.03 -16.04 -3.35
C VAL A 108 -1.69 -17.37 -2.96
N PHE A 109 -2.82 -17.71 -3.58
CA PHE A 109 -3.53 -18.96 -3.28
C PHE A 109 -2.88 -20.19 -3.93
N CYS A 110 -2.21 -20.05 -5.07
CA CYS A 110 -1.49 -21.14 -5.73
C CYS A 110 -0.18 -21.49 -5.00
N THR A 111 0.52 -20.53 -4.40
CA THR A 111 1.68 -20.83 -3.55
C THR A 111 1.31 -21.68 -2.32
N CYS A 112 0.05 -21.65 -1.88
CA CYS A 112 -0.44 -22.54 -0.83
C CYS A 112 -0.86 -23.95 -1.32
N GLY A 113 -0.96 -24.17 -2.63
CA GLY A 113 -1.41 -25.44 -3.22
C GLY A 113 -0.30 -26.46 -3.49
N ASP A 114 0.97 -26.05 -3.42
CA ASP A 114 2.13 -26.88 -3.80
C ASP A 114 2.77 -27.63 -2.60
N LEU A 115 2.05 -27.72 -1.48
CA LEU A 115 2.49 -28.36 -0.23
C LEU A 115 1.49 -29.41 0.29
N THR A 116 0.96 -30.26 -0.59
CA THR A 116 0.28 -31.50 -0.17
C THR A 116 0.94 -32.73 -0.75
#